data_AF-A0A3B9PWP2-F1
#
_entry.id   AF-A0A3B9PWP2-F1
#
_cell.length_a   1.000
_cell.length_b   1.000
_cell.length_c   1.000
_cell.angle_alpha   90.00
_cell.angle_beta   90.00
_cell.angle_gamma   90.00
#
_symmetry.space_group_name_H-M   'P 1'
#
loop_
_entity.id
_entity.type
_entity.pdbx_description
1 polymer ?
#
loop_
_entity_poly.entity_id
_entity_poly.type
_entity_poly.pdbx_seq_one_letter_code
_entity_poly.pdbx_strand_id
1 'polypeptide(L)' 'DRLFREGDKVMQIKNNYQLEWKRFYDFTDGQGVFNGDCGFIHTIDNEFNEITVVYEDNKYVTYDVTNLDELELA' A
#
# COMPACT_ATOMS: atom_id res chain seq x y z
N ASP A 1 -2.19 -15.65 -10.87
CA ASP A 1 -1.97 -15.67 -9.41
C ASP A 1 -0.85 -14.75 -9.01
N ARG A 2 -1.16 -13.77 -8.17
CA ARG A 2 -0.19 -13.01 -7.40
C ARG A 2 -0.34 -13.46 -5.95
N LEU A 3 0.76 -13.88 -5.32
CA LEU A 3 0.78 -14.27 -3.92
C LEU A 3 1.56 -13.20 -3.17
N PHE A 4 0.88 -12.42 -2.35
CA PHE A 4 1.48 -11.40 -1.50
C PHE A 4 1.89 -11.98 -0.15
N ARG A 5 3.05 -11.54 0.36
CA ARG A 5 3.58 -11.88 1.68
C ARG A 5 4.11 -10.63 2.36
N GLU A 6 4.09 -10.65 3.69
CA GLU A 6 4.76 -9.61 4.48
C GLU A 6 6.25 -9.54 4.14
N GLY A 7 6.75 -8.32 3.96
CA GLY A 7 8.12 -8.05 3.52
C GLY A 7 8.31 -8.05 1.99
N ASP A 8 7.32 -8.44 1.19
CA ASP A 8 7.43 -8.35 -0.27
C ASP A 8 7.56 -6.89 -0.71
N LYS A 9 8.44 -6.66 -1.69
CA LYS A 9 8.53 -5.37 -2.37
C LYS A 9 7.42 -5.27 -3.40
N VAL A 10 6.69 -4.16 -3.38
CA VAL A 10 5.58 -3.89 -4.29
C VAL A 10 5.72 -2.51 -4.93
N MET A 11 5.08 -2.36 -6.07
CA MET A 11 4.95 -1.11 -6.80
C MET A 11 3.48 -0.84 -7.12
N GLN A 12 3.04 0.39 -6.92
CA GLN A 12 1.74 0.86 -7.40
C GLN A 12 1.78 0.96 -8.93
N ILE A 13 0.82 0.36 -9.63
CA ILE A 13 0.75 0.37 -11.10
C ILE A 13 -0.34 1.27 -11.68
N LYS A 14 -1.11 1.96 -10.83
CA LYS A 14 -2.17 2.88 -11.25
C LYS A 14 -2.31 4.05 -10.27
N ASN A 15 -2.51 5.26 -10.75
CA ASN A 15 -2.76 6.39 -9.86
C ASN A 15 -4.11 6.20 -9.15
N ASN A 16 -4.09 6.27 -7.82
CA ASN A 16 -5.28 6.25 -6.99
C ASN A 16 -5.30 7.48 -6.10
N TYR A 17 -6.06 8.49 -6.52
CA TYR A 17 -6.15 9.79 -5.85
C TYR A 17 -7.00 9.77 -4.56
N GLN A 18 -7.74 8.68 -4.32
CA GLN A 18 -8.64 8.54 -3.18
C GLN A 18 -8.04 7.71 -2.05
N LEU A 19 -7.02 6.91 -2.34
CA LEU A 19 -6.35 6.06 -1.36
C LEU A 19 -5.72 6.92 -0.25
N GLU A 20 -6.11 6.65 0.99
CA GLU A 20 -5.61 7.38 2.15
C GLU A 20 -4.25 6.85 2.58
N TRP A 21 -3.41 7.75 3.07
CA TRP A 21 -2.14 7.42 3.68
C TRP A 21 -1.98 8.12 5.02
N LYS A 22 -1.20 7.51 5.91
CA LYS A 22 -0.85 8.06 7.22
C LYS A 22 0.65 7.98 7.46
N ARG A 23 1.20 8.94 8.19
CA ARG A 23 2.60 8.97 8.65
C ARG A 23 2.60 8.97 10.17
N PHE A 24 3.24 7.97 10.76
CA PHE A 24 3.31 7.86 12.23
C PHE A 24 4.35 8.78 12.87
N TYR A 25 5.32 9.32 12.11
CA TYR A 25 6.38 10.16 12.68
C TYR A 25 5.89 11.57 13.04
N ASP A 26 4.99 12.16 12.24
CA ASP A 26 4.44 13.50 12.44
C ASP A 26 2.92 13.54 12.52
N PHE A 27 2.26 12.37 12.54
CA PHE A 27 0.81 12.23 12.58
C PHE A 27 0.09 12.93 11.41
N THR A 28 0.78 13.11 10.28
CA THR A 28 0.14 13.64 9.07
C THR A 28 -0.60 12.54 8.32
N ASP A 29 -1.70 12.93 7.71
CA ASP A 29 -2.49 12.10 6.80
C ASP A 29 -2.74 12.85 5.49
N GLY A 30 -3.13 12.10 4.48
CA GLY A 30 -3.49 12.65 3.19
C GLY A 30 -4.03 11.57 2.26
N GLN A 31 -4.18 11.95 1.00
CA GLN A 31 -4.71 11.08 -0.05
C GLN A 31 -3.79 11.08 -1.27
N GLY A 32 -3.87 10.01 -2.05
CA GLY A 32 -3.16 9.86 -3.31
C GLY A 32 -1.92 8.97 -3.21
N VAL A 33 -1.91 7.92 -4.05
CA VAL A 33 -0.76 7.08 -4.34
C VAL A 33 -0.59 6.96 -5.86
N PHE A 34 0.64 7.06 -6.34
CA PHE A 34 0.92 7.25 -7.76
C PHE A 34 1.60 6.03 -8.37
N ASN A 35 1.37 5.82 -9.67
CA ASN A 35 2.06 4.80 -10.44
C ASN A 35 3.57 4.99 -10.35
N GLY A 36 4.28 3.92 -10.03
CA GLY A 36 5.73 3.90 -9.84
C GLY A 36 6.16 4.07 -8.39
N ASP A 37 5.25 4.45 -7.48
CA ASP A 37 5.55 4.47 -6.05
C ASP A 37 5.87 3.04 -5.60
N CYS A 38 7.00 2.88 -4.91
CA CYS A 38 7.48 1.59 -4.41
C CYS A 38 7.42 1.54 -2.89
N GLY A 39 7.11 0.36 -2.37
CA GLY A 39 7.03 0.13 -0.94
C GLY A 39 7.21 -1.34 -0.59
N PHE A 40 7.03 -1.64 0.69
CA PHE A 40 7.05 -3.00 1.20
C PHE A 40 5.74 -3.31 1.91
N ILE A 41 5.25 -4.52 1.74
CA ILE A 41 4.11 -5.01 2.51
C ILE A 41 4.54 -5.10 3.98
N HIS A 42 3.90 -4.31 4.83
CA HIS A 42 4.18 -4.25 6.26
C HIS A 42 3.36 -5.28 7.02
N THR A 43 2.06 -5.38 6.72
CA THR A 43 1.15 -6.33 7.37
C THR A 43 0.08 -6.82 6.40
N ILE A 44 -0.34 -8.07 6.56
CA ILE A 44 -1.50 -8.64 5.87
C ILE A 44 -2.54 -9.04 6.92
N ASP A 45 -3.65 -8.32 6.95
CA ASP A 45 -4.78 -8.60 7.83
C ASP A 45 -5.80 -9.50 7.11
N ASN A 46 -5.87 -10.76 7.52
CA ASN A 46 -6.80 -11.74 6.94
C ASN A 46 -8.22 -11.65 7.53
N GLU A 47 -8.41 -10.96 8.66
CA GLU A 47 -9.74 -10.75 9.25
C GLU A 47 -10.50 -9.68 8.47
N PHE A 48 -9.83 -8.58 8.15
CA PHE A 48 -10.40 -7.48 7.37
C PHE A 48 -10.13 -7.60 5.86
N ASN A 49 -9.29 -8.55 5.43
CA ASN A 49 -8.81 -8.71 4.05
C ASN A 49 -8.14 -7.43 3.52
N GLU A 50 -7.23 -6.90 4.33
CA GLU A 50 -6.51 -5.67 4.05
C GLU A 50 -4.99 -5.91 4.03
N ILE A 51 -4.28 -5.16 3.19
CA ILE A 51 -2.82 -5.18 3.13
C ILE A 51 -2.32 -3.77 3.40
N THR A 52 -1.43 -3.61 4.37
CA THR A 52 -0.76 -2.33 4.61
C THR A 52 0.60 -2.32 3.92
N VAL A 53 0.81 -1.35 3.03
CA VAL A 53 2.09 -1.09 2.37
C VAL A 53 2.73 0.15 2.99
N VAL A 54 4.03 0.08 3.24
CA VAL A 54 4.85 1.23 3.64
C VAL A 54 5.68 1.67 2.45
N TYR A 55 5.38 2.85 1.93
CA TYR A 55 6.10 3.47 0.82
C TYR A 55 7.40 4.14 1.29
N GLU A 56 8.32 4.38 0.35
CA GLU A 56 9.66 4.96 0.62
C GLU A 56 9.63 6.30 1.37
N ASP A 57 8.54 7.06 1.27
CA ASP A 57 8.35 8.33 1.99
C ASP A 57 7.65 8.18 3.35
N ASN A 58 7.66 6.97 3.92
CA ASN A 58 7.02 6.57 5.18
C ASN A 58 5.50 6.72 5.21
N LYS A 59 4.84 6.72 4.05
CA LYS A 59 3.38 6.62 3.96
C LYS A 59 2.94 5.18 4.21
N TYR A 60 2.08 5.00 5.20
CA TYR A 60 1.35 3.78 5.46
C TYR A 60 0.03 3.85 4.73
N VAL A 61 -0.18 2.88 3.85
CA VAL A 61 -1.32 2.85 2.94
C VAL A 61 -1.98 1.48 3.06
N THR A 62 -3.28 1.48 3.36
CA THR A 62 -4.05 0.26 3.52
C THR A 62 -4.87 0.01 2.25
N TYR A 63 -4.68 -1.16 1.66
CA TYR A 63 -5.39 -1.64 0.48
C TYR A 63 -6.40 -2.70 0.93
N ASP A 64 -7.67 -2.48 0.62
CA ASP A 64 -8.66 -3.55 0.64
C ASP A 64 -8.55 -4.42 -0.63
N VAL A 65 -9.30 -5.54 -0.63
CA VAL A 65 -9.37 -6.49 -1.76
C VAL A 65 -9.71 -5.82 -3.09
N THR A 66 -10.47 -4.72 -3.09
CA THR A 66 -10.92 -4.05 -4.32
C THR A 66 -9.82 -3.21 -4.98
N ASN A 67 -8.76 -2.87 -4.25
CA ASN A 67 -7.64 -2.08 -4.73
C ASN A 67 -6.35 -2.91 -4.92
N LEU A 68 -6.36 -4.21 -4.60
CA LEU A 68 -5.16 -5.07 -4.69
C LEU A 68 -4.65 -5.28 -6.12
N ASP A 69 -5.48 -5.12 -7.13
CA ASP A 69 -5.09 -5.19 -8.54
C ASP A 69 -4.17 -4.01 -8.94
N GLU A 70 -4.18 -2.93 -8.16
CA GLU A 70 -3.32 -1.76 -8.35
C GLU A 70 -1.89 -1.94 -7.81
N LEU A 71 -1.59 -3.08 -7.17
CA LEU A 71 -0.26 -3.45 -6.67
C LEU A 71 0.38 -4.56 -7.53
N GLU A 72 1.66 -4.41 -7.81
CA GLU A 72 2.49 -5.41 -8.49
C GLU A 72 3.73 -5.76 -7.66
N LEU A 73 4.11 -7.05 -7.63
CA LEU A 73 5.36 -7.49 -7.01
C LEU A 73 6.55 -6.99 -7.85
N ALA A 74 7.54 -6.40 -7.17
CA ALA A 74 8.72 -5.78 -7.79
C ALA A 74 10.00 -6.62 -7.67
#